data_AF-A0A1F9AS47-F1
#
_entry.id   AF-A0A1F9AS47-F1
#
_cell.length_a   1.000
_cell.length_b   1.000
_cell.length_c   1.000
_cell.angle_alpha   90.00
_cell.angle_beta   90.00
_cell.angle_gamma   90.00
#
_symmetry.space_group_name_H-M   'P 1'
#
loop_
_entity.id
_entity.type
_entity.pdbx_description
1 polymer ?
#
loop_
_entity_poly.entity_id
_entity_poly.type
_entity_poly.pdbx_seq_one_letter_code
_entity_poly.pdbx_strand_id
1 'polypeptide(L)'
;MNDHALETSQRGHTSQDSYRAIGLLKERGYQIGVQIMVGLPGDSEFESIKTAEKIADLAPDAVRIYPTVVLRGSLLAKWHAEGKYIPMPLGSCVSHVKELYLFFTKKNIRVIRMGLQASETLAFGRDLLAGPYHPAFGHLVFSEIILDAMVSHLNGKTDHPQKLSLRIHPKNRSRLNGLKSRNIKVLQKRFNLQAISVVSDPVCPEDHLVINDLPLLLPFAPE
;
A
#
# COMPACT_ATOMS: atom_id res chain seq x y z
N MET A 1 0.44 -13.76 -10.28
CA MET A 1 0.43 -14.57 -11.52
C MET A 1 1.83 -15.12 -11.77
N ASN A 2 2.32 -15.87 -10.78
CA ASN A 2 3.62 -16.54 -10.78
C ASN A 2 3.34 -17.98 -10.34
N ASP A 3 3.55 -18.94 -11.25
CA ASP A 3 3.14 -20.33 -11.02
C ASP A 3 3.96 -21.01 -9.92
N HIS A 4 5.23 -20.62 -9.76
CA HIS A 4 6.05 -21.12 -8.66
C HIS A 4 5.48 -20.72 -7.29
N ALA A 5 5.07 -19.46 -7.13
CA ALA A 5 4.44 -18.98 -5.89
C ALA A 5 3.06 -19.62 -5.67
N LEU A 6 2.26 -19.81 -6.72
CA LEU A 6 0.94 -20.45 -6.65
C LEU A 6 1.04 -21.92 -6.25
N GLU A 7 1.99 -22.66 -6.82
CA GLU A 7 2.27 -24.06 -6.51
C GLU A 7 2.82 -24.21 -5.08
N THR A 8 3.85 -23.43 -4.74
CA THR A 8 4.44 -23.43 -3.38
C THR A 8 3.38 -23.10 -2.33
N SER A 9 2.46 -22.19 -2.64
CA SER A 9 1.37 -21.79 -1.74
C SER A 9 0.12 -22.68 -1.83
N GLN A 10 0.16 -23.76 -2.62
CA GLN A 10 -0.95 -24.72 -2.82
C GLN A 10 -2.29 -24.05 -3.17
N ARG A 11 -2.28 -23.07 -4.08
CA ARG A 11 -3.46 -22.25 -4.40
C ARG A 11 -4.50 -22.96 -5.30
N GLY A 12 -4.17 -24.11 -5.86
CA GLY A 12 -5.09 -24.95 -6.64
C GLY A 12 -5.46 -24.39 -8.02
N HIS A 13 -4.70 -23.44 -8.55
CA HIS A 13 -4.86 -22.89 -9.90
C HIS A 13 -3.54 -22.36 -10.45
N THR A 14 -3.47 -22.20 -11.77
CA THR A 14 -2.33 -21.62 -12.48
C THR A 14 -2.60 -20.17 -12.89
N SER A 15 -1.54 -19.48 -13.31
CA SER A 15 -1.61 -18.18 -13.97
C SER A 15 -2.46 -18.24 -15.24
N GLN A 16 -2.38 -19.35 -16.00
CA GLN A 16 -3.17 -19.56 -17.21
C GLN A 16 -4.68 -19.64 -16.92
N ASP A 17 -5.06 -20.25 -15.80
CA ASP A 17 -6.47 -20.29 -15.39
C ASP A 17 -6.99 -18.88 -15.05
N SER A 18 -6.14 -18.05 -14.46
CA SER A 18 -6.47 -16.65 -14.16
C SER A 18 -6.63 -15.82 -15.45
N TYR A 19 -5.73 -15.99 -16.43
CA TYR A 19 -5.87 -15.37 -17.76
C TYR A 19 -7.19 -15.79 -18.43
N ARG A 20 -7.48 -17.10 -18.45
CA ARG A 20 -8.70 -17.64 -19.06
C ARG A 20 -9.96 -17.10 -18.38
N ALA A 21 -10.00 -17.10 -17.05
CA ALA A 21 -11.15 -16.62 -16.29
C ALA A 21 -11.41 -15.12 -16.55
N ILE A 22 -10.37 -14.29 -16.52
CA ILE A 22 -10.48 -12.85 -16.82
C ILE A 22 -10.99 -12.63 -18.25
N GLY A 23 -10.45 -13.36 -19.24
CA GLY A 23 -10.92 -13.27 -20.63
C GLY A 23 -12.41 -13.58 -20.77
N LEU A 24 -12.87 -14.70 -20.21
CA LEU A 24 -14.28 -15.11 -20.25
C LEU A 24 -15.24 -14.13 -19.55
N LEU A 25 -14.77 -13.44 -18.50
CA LEU A 25 -15.53 -12.40 -17.81
C LEU A 25 -15.64 -11.13 -18.67
N LYS A 26 -14.55 -10.74 -19.35
CA LYS A 26 -14.56 -9.60 -20.27
C LYS A 26 -15.49 -9.79 -21.45
N GLU A 27 -15.48 -10.98 -22.06
CA GLU A 27 -16.37 -11.32 -23.18
C GLU A 27 -17.85 -11.18 -22.81
N ARG A 28 -18.20 -11.32 -21.53
CA ARG A 28 -19.56 -11.17 -21.00
C ARG A 28 -19.88 -9.76 -20.50
N GLY A 29 -18.94 -8.81 -20.61
CA GLY A 29 -19.12 -7.42 -20.19
C GLY A 29 -19.17 -7.22 -18.67
N TYR A 30 -18.61 -8.13 -17.88
CA TYR A 30 -18.52 -7.94 -16.43
C TYR A 30 -17.44 -6.94 -16.05
N GLN A 31 -17.67 -6.23 -14.94
CA GLN A 31 -16.61 -5.51 -14.24
C GLN A 31 -15.72 -6.49 -13.47
N ILE A 32 -14.41 -6.31 -13.57
CA ILE A 32 -13.40 -7.25 -13.10
C ILE A 32 -12.56 -6.62 -11.98
N GLY A 33 -12.66 -7.22 -10.80
CA GLY A 33 -11.75 -6.96 -9.68
C GLY A 33 -10.72 -8.08 -9.52
N VAL A 34 -9.43 -7.74 -9.52
CA VAL A 34 -8.34 -8.71 -9.31
C VAL A 34 -7.76 -8.58 -7.90
N GLN A 35 -7.47 -9.72 -7.28
CA GLN A 35 -6.87 -9.78 -5.94
C GLN A 35 -5.38 -10.12 -6.04
N ILE A 36 -4.56 -9.36 -5.31
CA ILE A 36 -3.11 -9.52 -5.25
C ILE A 36 -2.71 -9.73 -3.79
N MET A 37 -2.03 -10.84 -3.54
CA MET A 37 -1.37 -11.14 -2.27
C MET A 37 0.13 -10.87 -2.40
N VAL A 38 0.69 -10.09 -1.49
CA VAL A 38 2.16 -9.87 -1.42
C VAL A 38 2.77 -10.73 -0.32
N GLY A 39 3.98 -11.23 -0.56
CA GLY A 39 4.75 -11.99 0.43
C GLY A 39 4.28 -13.43 0.63
N LEU A 40 3.72 -14.05 -0.43
CA LEU A 40 3.44 -15.48 -0.45
C LEU A 40 4.75 -16.30 -0.39
N PRO A 41 4.72 -17.56 0.07
CA PRO A 41 5.82 -18.48 -0.16
C PRO A 41 6.22 -18.56 -1.65
N GLY A 42 7.52 -18.41 -1.94
CA GLY A 42 8.04 -18.38 -3.30
C GLY A 42 7.84 -17.06 -4.05
N ASP A 43 7.26 -16.04 -3.40
CA ASP A 43 7.11 -14.69 -3.93
C ASP A 43 8.25 -13.77 -3.48
N SER A 44 8.50 -12.72 -4.25
CA SER A 44 9.47 -11.67 -3.92
C SER A 44 8.92 -10.32 -4.37
N GLU A 45 9.50 -9.22 -3.88
CA GLU A 45 9.09 -7.88 -4.30
C GLU A 45 9.20 -7.70 -5.83
N PHE A 46 10.25 -8.24 -6.43
CA PHE A 46 10.43 -8.26 -7.88
C PHE A 46 9.31 -9.02 -8.61
N GLU A 47 8.99 -10.23 -8.13
CA GLU A 47 7.94 -11.07 -8.72
C GLU A 47 6.53 -10.49 -8.54
N SER A 48 6.29 -9.80 -7.43
CA SER A 48 5.06 -9.05 -7.19
C SER A 48 4.89 -7.90 -8.18
N ILE A 49 5.96 -7.17 -8.51
CA ILE A 49 5.93 -6.15 -9.58
C ILE A 49 5.68 -6.79 -10.95
N LYS A 50 6.33 -7.92 -11.28
CA LYS A 50 6.05 -8.67 -12.52
C LYS A 50 4.61 -9.17 -12.60
N THR A 51 4.05 -9.58 -11.47
CA THR A 51 2.62 -9.91 -11.39
C THR A 51 1.75 -8.67 -11.63
N ALA A 52 2.11 -7.51 -11.08
CA ALA A 52 1.38 -6.27 -11.31
C ALA A 52 1.40 -5.81 -12.77
N GLU A 53 2.55 -5.93 -13.45
CA GLU A 53 2.69 -5.69 -14.90
C GLU A 53 1.72 -6.56 -15.70
N LYS A 54 1.75 -7.88 -15.48
CA LYS A 54 0.84 -8.83 -16.13
C LYS A 54 -0.64 -8.52 -15.88
N ILE A 55 -0.99 -8.15 -14.64
CA ILE A 55 -2.37 -7.78 -14.29
C ILE A 55 -2.78 -6.48 -14.98
N ALA A 56 -1.88 -5.49 -15.07
CA ALA A 56 -2.18 -4.23 -15.75
C ALA A 56 -2.41 -4.43 -17.26
N ASP A 57 -1.68 -5.34 -17.90
CA ASP A 57 -1.90 -5.70 -19.32
C ASP A 57 -3.28 -6.34 -19.54
N LEU A 58 -3.85 -6.96 -18.50
CA LEU A 58 -5.22 -7.45 -18.51
C LEU A 58 -6.27 -6.37 -18.22
N ALA A 59 -5.89 -5.11 -18.01
CA ALA A 59 -6.79 -3.96 -17.84
C ALA A 59 -8.07 -4.28 -17.03
N PRO A 60 -7.96 -4.70 -15.75
CA PRO A 60 -9.11 -4.88 -14.88
C PRO A 60 -9.67 -3.52 -14.45
N ASP A 61 -10.95 -3.48 -14.06
CA ASP A 61 -11.59 -2.28 -13.52
C ASP A 61 -11.02 -1.90 -12.14
N ALA A 62 -10.62 -2.91 -11.36
CA ALA A 62 -10.11 -2.69 -10.01
C ALA A 62 -9.09 -3.75 -9.57
N VAL A 63 -8.23 -3.37 -8.63
CA VAL A 63 -7.35 -4.29 -7.89
C VAL A 63 -7.50 -4.12 -6.39
N ARG A 64 -7.37 -5.23 -5.67
CA ARG A 64 -7.26 -5.28 -4.20
C ARG A 64 -5.91 -5.87 -3.82
N ILE A 65 -5.13 -5.15 -3.03
CA ILE A 65 -3.79 -5.58 -2.62
C ILE A 65 -3.82 -5.88 -1.13
N TYR A 66 -3.33 -7.05 -0.70
CA TYR A 66 -3.23 -7.34 0.72
C TYR A 66 -2.03 -8.23 1.05
N PRO A 67 -1.45 -8.06 2.24
CA PRO A 67 -0.35 -8.90 2.67
C PRO A 67 -0.78 -10.34 2.98
N THR A 68 0.14 -11.26 2.74
CA THR A 68 0.07 -12.61 3.28
C THR A 68 0.34 -12.57 4.78
N VAL A 69 -0.51 -13.23 5.56
CA VAL A 69 -0.38 -13.35 7.02
C VAL A 69 -0.47 -14.81 7.45
N VAL A 70 0.08 -15.11 8.61
CA VAL A 70 0.08 -16.45 9.20
C VAL A 70 -1.13 -16.58 10.12
N LEU A 71 -2.08 -17.41 9.71
CA LEU A 71 -3.27 -17.71 10.49
C LEU A 71 -3.15 -19.06 11.20
N ARG A 72 -3.68 -19.15 12.43
CA ARG A 72 -3.74 -20.39 13.20
C ARG A 72 -4.44 -21.48 12.38
N GLY A 73 -3.87 -22.69 12.43
CA GLY A 73 -4.40 -23.84 11.69
C GLY A 73 -4.08 -23.85 10.20
N SER A 74 -3.43 -22.83 9.64
CA SER A 74 -2.99 -22.83 8.24
C SER A 74 -1.67 -23.58 8.04
N LEU A 75 -1.40 -23.98 6.80
CA LEU A 75 -0.07 -24.51 6.40
C LEU A 75 1.06 -23.52 6.73
N LEU A 76 0.81 -22.22 6.55
CA LEU A 76 1.77 -21.17 6.90
C LEU A 76 2.08 -21.13 8.40
N ALA A 77 1.14 -21.49 9.28
CA ALA A 77 1.41 -21.56 10.72
C ALA A 77 2.44 -22.65 11.05
N LYS A 78 2.30 -23.82 10.41
CA LYS A 78 3.27 -24.91 10.54
C LYS A 78 4.64 -24.47 10.01
N TRP A 79 4.69 -23.89 8.81
CA TRP A 79 5.96 -23.43 8.22
C TRP A 79 6.61 -22.31 9.01
N HIS A 80 5.84 -21.39 9.56
CA HIS A 80 6.34 -20.34 10.42
C HIS A 80 6.94 -20.89 11.72
N ALA A 81 6.26 -21.85 12.37
CA ALA A 81 6.78 -22.52 13.56
C ALA A 81 8.07 -23.31 13.29
N GLU A 82 8.20 -23.87 12.09
CA GLU A 82 9.40 -24.58 11.63
C GLU A 82 10.50 -23.66 11.06
N GLY A 83 10.27 -22.34 11.02
CA GLY A 83 11.21 -21.37 10.43
C GLY A 83 11.32 -21.41 8.89
N LYS A 84 10.47 -22.19 8.21
CA LYS A 84 10.44 -22.33 6.74
C LYS A 84 9.77 -21.16 6.03
N TYR A 85 8.93 -20.40 6.73
CA TYR A 85 8.30 -19.19 6.20
C TYR A 85 8.44 -18.06 7.20
N ILE A 86 9.04 -16.96 6.77
CA ILE A 86 9.19 -15.73 7.55
C ILE A 86 8.37 -14.65 6.84
N PRO A 87 7.27 -14.17 7.43
CA PRO A 87 6.47 -13.11 6.85
C PRO A 87 7.28 -11.81 6.72
N MET A 88 6.91 -10.97 5.73
CA MET A 88 7.50 -9.64 5.60
C MET A 88 7.28 -8.80 6.87
N PRO A 89 8.27 -8.00 7.28
CA PRO A 89 8.05 -6.96 8.28
C PRO A 89 6.99 -5.96 7.80
N LEU A 90 6.19 -5.43 8.74
CA LEU A 90 5.13 -4.47 8.42
C LEU A 90 5.63 -3.27 7.61
N GLY A 91 6.76 -2.67 8.00
CA GLY A 91 7.34 -1.52 7.30
C GLY A 91 7.69 -1.85 5.86
N SER A 92 8.46 -2.92 5.62
CA SER A 92 8.83 -3.37 4.27
C SER A 92 7.60 -3.67 3.41
N CYS A 93 6.59 -4.30 3.99
CA CYS A 93 5.35 -4.60 3.28
C CYS A 93 4.56 -3.32 2.92
N VAL A 94 4.49 -2.33 3.81
CA VAL A 94 3.87 -1.03 3.52
C VAL A 94 4.61 -0.32 2.37
N SER A 95 5.95 -0.28 2.41
CA SER A 95 6.76 0.30 1.33
C SER A 95 6.57 -0.43 0.01
N HIS A 96 6.48 -1.75 0.01
CA HIS A 96 6.26 -2.53 -1.21
C HIS A 96 4.85 -2.33 -1.78
N VAL A 97 3.81 -2.35 -0.93
CA VAL A 97 2.43 -2.10 -1.36
C VAL A 97 2.24 -0.67 -1.88
N LYS A 98 2.97 0.31 -1.33
CA LYS A 98 3.03 1.68 -1.87
C LYS A 98 3.49 1.67 -3.33
N GLU A 99 4.55 0.94 -3.67
CA GLU A 99 5.06 0.87 -5.04
C GLU A 99 4.02 0.27 -5.99
N LEU A 100 3.38 -0.83 -5.59
CA LEU A 100 2.30 -1.44 -6.35
C LEU A 100 1.11 -0.49 -6.53
N TYR A 101 0.71 0.22 -5.47
CA TYR A 101 -0.36 1.21 -5.53
C TYR A 101 -0.06 2.33 -6.53
N LEU A 102 1.14 2.90 -6.48
CA LEU A 102 1.57 3.95 -7.40
C LEU A 102 1.66 3.45 -8.84
N PHE A 103 2.12 2.20 -9.04
CA PHE A 103 2.15 1.54 -10.34
C PHE A 103 0.75 1.44 -10.96
N PHE A 104 -0.23 0.89 -10.23
CA PHE A 104 -1.60 0.77 -10.73
C PHE A 104 -2.26 2.14 -10.95
N THR A 105 -2.03 3.10 -10.05
CA THR A 105 -2.52 4.47 -10.18
C THR A 105 -2.01 5.11 -11.48
N LYS A 106 -0.71 4.96 -11.79
CA LYS A 106 -0.12 5.46 -13.04
C LYS A 106 -0.71 4.79 -14.30
N LYS A 107 -1.24 3.58 -14.16
CA LYS A 107 -1.92 2.84 -15.23
C LYS A 107 -3.43 3.13 -15.30
N ASN A 108 -3.94 4.07 -14.49
CA ASN A 108 -5.37 4.37 -14.36
C ASN A 108 -6.22 3.16 -13.92
N ILE A 109 -5.64 2.24 -13.14
CA ILE A 109 -6.34 1.08 -12.57
C ILE A 109 -6.64 1.38 -11.11
N ARG A 110 -7.91 1.29 -10.72
CA ARG A 110 -8.36 1.64 -9.37
C ARG A 110 -7.89 0.61 -8.35
N VAL A 111 -7.15 1.05 -7.33
CA VAL A 111 -6.88 0.22 -6.15
C VAL A 111 -8.00 0.41 -5.13
N ILE A 112 -8.90 -0.55 -5.00
CA ILE A 112 -10.10 -0.42 -4.15
C ILE A 112 -9.82 -0.61 -2.66
N ARG A 113 -8.76 -1.35 -2.32
CA ARG A 113 -8.37 -1.60 -0.92
C ARG A 113 -6.93 -2.08 -0.81
N MET A 114 -6.27 -1.61 0.25
CA MET A 114 -4.97 -2.10 0.70
C MET A 114 -5.08 -2.68 2.11
N GLY A 115 -4.63 -3.92 2.28
CA GLY A 115 -4.68 -4.62 3.56
C GLY A 115 -5.89 -5.56 3.73
N LEU A 116 -5.86 -6.28 4.85
CA LEU A 116 -6.90 -7.22 5.23
C LEU A 116 -8.13 -6.48 5.80
N GLN A 117 -9.28 -7.15 5.76
CA GLN A 117 -10.47 -6.63 6.42
C GLN A 117 -10.36 -6.89 7.91
N ALA A 118 -10.44 -5.84 8.73
CA ALA A 118 -10.55 -6.02 10.17
C ALA A 118 -11.86 -6.76 10.46
N SER A 119 -11.75 -7.96 11.02
CA SER A 119 -12.86 -8.74 11.57
C SER A 119 -12.48 -9.17 12.98
N GLU A 120 -13.47 -9.54 13.79
CA GLU A 120 -13.22 -10.08 15.14
C GLU A 120 -12.32 -11.33 15.11
N THR A 121 -12.36 -12.07 13.98
CA THR A 121 -11.53 -13.24 13.67
C THR A 121 -10.10 -12.91 13.22
N LEU A 122 -9.70 -11.64 13.15
CA LEU A 122 -8.32 -11.20 12.88
C LEU A 122 -7.68 -10.53 14.10
N ALA A 123 -8.07 -10.99 15.29
CA ALA A 123 -7.43 -10.59 16.54
C ALA A 123 -6.02 -11.20 16.66
N PHE A 124 -5.01 -10.33 16.79
CA PHE A 124 -3.62 -10.73 17.00
C PHE A 124 -3.50 -11.62 18.25
N GLY A 125 -2.80 -12.75 18.15
CA GLY A 125 -2.62 -13.71 19.24
C GLY A 125 -3.70 -14.78 19.37
N ARG A 126 -4.92 -14.56 18.86
CA ARG A 126 -5.91 -15.64 18.66
C ARG A 126 -5.68 -16.31 17.31
N ASP A 127 -6.22 -15.75 16.25
CA ASP A 127 -6.20 -16.41 14.94
C ASP A 127 -5.06 -15.92 14.05
N LEU A 128 -4.60 -14.69 14.27
CA LEU A 128 -3.44 -14.13 13.58
C LEU A 128 -2.17 -14.38 14.41
N LEU A 129 -1.28 -15.22 13.90
CA LEU A 129 -0.04 -15.63 14.58
C LEU A 129 1.15 -14.74 14.22
N ALA A 130 1.27 -14.34 12.95
CA ALA A 130 2.38 -13.52 12.45
C ALA A 130 2.01 -12.85 11.12
N GLY A 131 2.83 -11.88 10.70
CA GLY A 131 2.70 -11.20 9.41
C GLY A 131 2.40 -9.71 9.50
N PRO A 132 2.51 -9.00 8.37
CA PRO A 132 2.40 -7.54 8.31
C PRO A 132 0.93 -7.12 8.32
N TYR A 133 0.30 -7.25 9.48
CA TYR A 133 -1.08 -6.83 9.71
C TYR A 133 -1.15 -5.48 10.44
N HIS A 134 -2.03 -4.62 9.95
CA HIS A 134 -2.49 -3.44 10.68
C HIS A 134 -3.95 -3.15 10.29
N PRO A 135 -4.85 -2.85 11.23
CA PRO A 135 -6.26 -2.56 10.90
C PRO A 135 -6.43 -1.40 9.91
N ALA A 136 -5.51 -0.43 9.97
CA ALA A 136 -5.45 0.71 9.07
C ALA A 136 -4.27 0.61 8.09
N PHE A 137 -3.99 -0.58 7.52
CA PHE A 137 -2.84 -0.78 6.63
C PHE A 137 -2.81 0.22 5.46
N GLY A 138 -3.95 0.44 4.78
CA GLY A 138 -4.03 1.44 3.71
C GLY A 138 -3.70 2.87 4.17
N HIS A 139 -4.05 3.24 5.41
CA HIS A 139 -3.64 4.54 5.97
C HIS A 139 -2.12 4.65 6.11
N LEU A 140 -1.43 3.57 6.51
CA LEU A 140 0.03 3.54 6.57
C LEU A 140 0.66 3.74 5.19
N VAL A 141 0.11 3.08 4.16
CA VAL A 141 0.57 3.23 2.77
C VAL A 141 0.40 4.67 2.29
N PHE A 142 -0.79 5.25 2.45
CA PHE A 142 -1.03 6.65 2.08
C PHE A 142 -0.17 7.63 2.88
N SER A 143 0.06 7.36 4.17
CA SER A 143 0.95 8.18 5.00
C SER A 143 2.39 8.16 4.48
N GLU A 144 2.87 7.02 4.02
CA GLU A 144 4.20 6.90 3.41
C GLU A 144 4.28 7.63 2.05
N ILE A 145 3.23 7.55 1.22
CA ILE A 145 3.13 8.32 -0.03
C ILE A 145 3.23 9.82 0.23
N ILE A 146 2.47 10.36 1.20
CA ILE A 146 2.51 11.78 1.53
C ILE A 146 3.90 12.17 2.05
N LEU A 147 4.54 11.32 2.86
CA LEU A 147 5.90 11.56 3.33
C LEU A 147 6.89 11.67 2.17
N ASP A 148 6.85 10.72 1.24
CA ASP A 148 7.75 10.72 0.07
C ASP A 148 7.52 11.96 -0.80
N ALA A 149 6.26 12.38 -1.00
CA ALA A 149 5.93 13.60 -1.73
C ALA A 149 6.50 14.86 -1.05
N MET A 150 6.33 15.00 0.27
CA MET A 150 6.90 16.11 1.04
C MET A 150 8.43 16.11 1.00
N VAL A 151 9.05 14.94 1.17
CA VAL A 151 10.50 14.78 1.12
C VAL A 151 11.05 15.11 -0.26
N SER A 152 10.41 14.63 -1.33
CA SER A 152 10.81 14.90 -2.72
C SER A 152 10.72 16.40 -3.02
N HIS A 153 9.61 17.05 -2.63
CA HIS A 153 9.43 18.50 -2.79
C HIS A 153 10.53 19.30 -2.09
N LEU A 154 10.85 18.94 -0.84
CA LEU A 154 11.87 19.64 -0.05
C LEU A 154 13.29 19.38 -0.58
N ASN A 155 13.64 18.14 -0.95
CA ASN A 155 14.97 17.85 -1.54
C ASN A 155 15.23 18.65 -2.84
N GLY A 156 14.18 19.04 -3.57
CA GLY A 156 14.29 19.88 -4.77
C GLY A 156 14.60 21.35 -4.49
N LYS A 157 14.77 21.76 -3.22
CA LYS A 157 15.08 23.14 -2.81
C LYS A 157 16.48 23.19 -2.21
N THR A 158 17.23 24.25 -2.52
CA THR A 158 18.57 24.49 -1.98
C THR A 158 18.56 25.17 -0.62
N ASP A 159 17.49 25.87 -0.29
CA ASP A 159 17.28 26.50 1.01
C ASP A 159 16.01 25.94 1.66
N HIS A 160 16.08 25.68 2.96
CA HIS A 160 14.97 25.14 3.73
C HIS A 160 14.60 26.14 4.81
N PRO A 161 13.33 26.57 4.86
CA PRO A 161 12.91 27.52 5.89
C PRO A 161 13.00 26.86 7.26
N GLN A 162 13.34 27.64 8.29
CA GLN A 162 13.34 27.14 9.67
C GLN A 162 11.94 26.68 10.15
N LYS A 163 10.88 27.21 9.52
CA LYS A 163 9.49 26.87 9.78
C LYS A 163 8.82 26.40 8.49
N LEU A 164 8.14 25.26 8.55
CA LEU A 164 7.39 24.69 7.42
C LEU A 164 5.89 24.83 7.67
N SER A 165 5.17 25.45 6.74
CA SER A 165 3.71 25.51 6.76
C SER A 165 3.13 24.46 5.82
N LEU A 166 2.26 23.59 6.36
CA LEU A 166 1.56 22.55 5.63
C LEU A 166 0.06 22.80 5.73
N ARG A 167 -0.65 22.82 4.60
CA ARG A 167 -2.11 22.95 4.54
C ARG A 167 -2.69 21.83 3.70
N ILE A 168 -3.64 21.08 4.28
CA ILE A 168 -4.19 19.86 3.67
C ILE A 168 -5.68 19.74 3.97
N HIS A 169 -6.42 19.02 3.12
CA HIS A 169 -7.79 18.64 3.39
C HIS A 169 -7.92 17.85 4.72
N PRO A 170 -8.95 18.11 5.56
CA PRO A 170 -9.11 17.45 6.86
C PRO A 170 -9.08 15.91 6.81
N LYS A 171 -9.65 15.30 5.76
CA LYS A 171 -9.62 13.83 5.57
C LYS A 171 -8.19 13.25 5.53
N ASN A 172 -7.23 14.02 5.00
CA ASN A 172 -5.85 13.58 4.85
C ASN A 172 -4.92 14.07 5.97
N ARG A 173 -5.41 14.87 6.93
CA ARG A 173 -4.61 15.36 8.07
C ARG A 173 -3.93 14.23 8.85
N SER A 174 -4.68 13.16 9.13
CA SER A 174 -4.16 12.00 9.85
C SER A 174 -3.08 11.25 9.04
N ARG A 175 -3.28 11.09 7.72
CA ARG A 175 -2.31 10.46 6.81
C ARG A 175 -1.03 11.30 6.71
N LEU A 176 -1.17 12.63 6.62
CA LEU A 176 -0.05 13.57 6.60
C LEU A 176 0.81 13.45 7.86
N ASN A 177 0.20 13.45 9.05
CA ASN A 177 0.94 13.31 10.31
C ASN A 177 1.61 11.94 10.43
N GLY A 178 0.94 10.90 9.94
CA GLY A 178 1.34 9.51 10.11
C GLY A 178 1.17 9.01 11.54
N LEU A 179 1.34 7.69 11.71
CA LEU A 179 1.18 7.05 13.02
C LEU A 179 2.14 7.66 14.05
N LYS A 180 1.61 8.10 15.21
CA LYS A 180 2.37 8.75 16.29
C LYS A 180 3.20 9.96 15.79
N SER A 181 2.66 10.70 14.82
CA SER A 181 3.28 11.86 14.18
C SER A 181 4.64 11.55 13.53
N ARG A 182 4.81 10.33 13.01
CA ARG A 182 6.06 9.86 12.38
C ARG A 182 6.54 10.80 11.28
N ASN A 183 5.65 11.22 10.39
CA ASN A 183 6.04 12.00 9.21
C ASN A 183 6.60 13.37 9.61
N ILE A 184 5.95 14.04 10.57
CA ILE A 184 6.41 15.32 11.13
C ILE A 184 7.82 15.17 11.72
N LYS A 185 8.04 14.13 12.54
CA LYS A 185 9.35 13.84 13.14
C LYS A 185 10.43 13.56 12.10
N VAL A 186 10.09 12.82 11.04
CA VAL A 186 11.01 12.54 9.93
C VAL A 186 11.40 13.83 9.21
N LEU A 187 10.43 14.69 8.89
CA LEU A 187 10.70 15.97 8.23
C LEU A 187 11.57 16.89 9.09
N GLN A 188 11.23 17.05 10.37
CA GLN A 188 11.99 17.87 11.32
C GLN A 188 13.44 17.43 11.41
N LYS A 189 13.66 16.12 11.59
CA LYS A 189 15.00 15.56 11.69
C LYS A 189 15.79 15.67 10.38
N ARG A 190 15.15 15.35 9.24
CA ARG A 190 15.83 15.27 7.94
C ARG A 190 16.22 16.65 7.39
N PHE A 191 15.38 17.66 7.60
CA PHE A 191 15.56 19.00 7.05
C PHE A 191 15.91 20.05 8.13
N ASN A 192 16.24 19.61 9.35
CA ASN A 192 16.58 20.46 10.49
C ASN A 192 15.56 21.59 10.76
N LEU A 193 14.26 21.26 10.64
CA LEU A 193 13.18 22.23 10.80
C LEU A 193 12.90 22.46 12.29
N GLN A 194 12.85 23.72 12.70
CA GLN A 194 12.54 24.10 14.09
C GLN A 194 11.04 23.94 14.39
N ALA A 195 10.17 24.20 13.41
CA ALA A 195 8.74 24.07 13.58
C ALA A 195 8.05 23.62 12.29
N ILE A 196 6.97 22.85 12.45
CA ILE A 196 6.04 22.51 11.36
C ILE A 196 4.62 22.84 11.84
N SER A 197 3.93 23.73 11.13
CA SER A 197 2.51 24.01 11.36
C SER A 197 1.65 23.27 10.35
N VAL A 198 0.64 22.54 10.82
CA VAL A 198 -0.30 21.81 9.97
C VAL A 198 -1.70 22.42 10.11
N VAL A 199 -2.19 23.02 9.04
CA VAL A 199 -3.53 23.61 8.95
C VAL A 199 -4.43 22.65 8.18
N SER A 200 -5.62 22.41 8.71
CA SER A 200 -6.67 21.66 8.01
C SER A 200 -7.60 22.63 7.31
N ASP A 201 -7.70 22.51 6.01
CA ASP A 201 -8.46 23.43 5.15
C ASP A 201 -9.43 22.64 4.27
N PRO A 202 -10.75 22.68 4.56
CA PRO A 202 -11.77 22.00 3.75
C PRO A 202 -11.86 22.48 2.29
N VAL A 203 -11.31 23.66 1.97
CA VAL A 203 -11.29 24.19 0.59
C VAL A 203 -10.13 23.60 -0.21
N CYS A 204 -9.11 23.05 0.46
CA CYS A 204 -8.00 22.37 -0.21
C CYS A 204 -8.50 21.05 -0.83
N PRO A 205 -8.27 20.78 -2.13
CA PRO A 205 -8.65 19.51 -2.75
C PRO A 205 -8.05 18.30 -2.02
N GLU A 206 -8.74 17.16 -2.05
CA GLU A 206 -8.31 15.96 -1.31
C GLU A 206 -6.99 15.37 -1.82
N ASP A 207 -6.72 15.52 -3.12
CA ASP A 207 -5.50 15.11 -3.80
C ASP A 207 -4.39 16.18 -3.74
N HIS A 208 -4.57 17.26 -2.97
CA HIS A 208 -3.58 18.33 -2.86
C HIS A 208 -3.03 18.51 -1.44
N LEU A 209 -1.76 18.87 -1.40
CA LEU A 209 -1.06 19.39 -0.22
C LEU A 209 -0.47 20.75 -0.58
N VAL A 210 -0.61 21.74 0.28
CA VAL A 210 0.07 23.03 0.11
C VAL A 210 1.24 23.10 1.09
N ILE A 211 2.44 23.35 0.55
CA ILE A 211 3.69 23.50 1.31
C ILE A 211 4.19 24.93 1.10
N ASN A 212 4.20 25.76 2.16
CA ASN A 212 4.57 27.18 2.08
C ASN A 212 3.90 27.91 0.89
N ASP A 213 2.57 27.80 0.82
CA ASP A 213 1.74 28.39 -0.23
C ASP A 213 1.93 27.83 -1.65
N LEU A 214 2.80 26.84 -1.83
CA LEU A 214 2.95 26.12 -3.10
C LEU A 214 2.12 24.83 -3.11
N PRO A 215 1.21 24.64 -4.08
CA PRO A 215 0.46 23.40 -4.20
C PRO A 215 1.34 22.26 -4.69
N LEU A 216 1.07 21.07 -4.16
CA LEU A 216 1.70 19.80 -4.49
C LEU A 216 0.58 18.77 -4.71
N LEU A 217 0.54 18.18 -5.91
CA LEU A 217 -0.37 17.09 -6.23
C LEU A 217 0.11 15.80 -5.55
N LEU A 218 -0.78 15.12 -4.84
CA LEU A 218 -0.53 13.83 -4.21
C LEU A 218 -0.90 12.71 -5.20
N PRO A 219 -0.06 11.66 -5.32
CA PRO A 219 -0.27 10.62 -6.32
C PRO A 219 -1.27 9.54 -5.86
N PHE A 220 -2.43 9.96 -5.37
CA PHE A 220 -3.55 9.08 -5.08
C PHE A 220 -4.88 9.71 -5.51
N ALA A 221 -5.84 8.87 -5.88
CA ALA A 221 -7.17 9.35 -6.27
C ALA A 221 -7.94 9.89 -5.04
N PRO A 222 -8.74 10.95 -5.21
CA PRO A 222 -9.73 11.35 -4.21
C PRO A 222 -10.69 10.20 -3.88
N GLU A 223 -11.16 10.13 -2.63
CA GLU A 223 -12.14 9.12 -2.16
C GLU A 223 -13.58 9.62 -2.26
#